data_AF-A0A0G4F860-F1
#
_entry.id   AF-A0A0G4F860-F1
#
_cell.length_a   1.000
_cell.length_b   1.000
_cell.length_c   1.000
_cell.angle_alpha   90.00
_cell.angle_beta   90.00
_cell.angle_gamma   90.00
#
_symmetry.space_group_name_H-M   'P 1'
#
loop_
_entity.id
_entity.type
_entity.pdbx_description
1 polymer ?
#
loop_
_entity_poly.entity_id
_entity_poly.type
_entity_poly.pdbx_seq_one_letter_code
_entity_poly.pdbx_strand_id
1 'polypeptide(L)'
;MKGPWRPSWCFPLLVSLFMDIRTLHALSPPSLAFKGGFRGSKQPIELLSSTGKAASEREITQFLGELARQDTKEGNLPVIAAIGPGGRRKRAFLNQLCGSDLDASKFLPTAPSASLSGAPEIGNTAVVLDVSTLASLPADTDEEDKLTTGQMMALACPLWGVCVLPVWQSEVVDGGGLPSSVSSLLLKVVREEVRGRRGAGGGGRSEGRKAGPLKIIFAVQGGDGTLSSSDATKAFTKGMSDLFSALEKPPGLQGGMAGLVDVTAVVLPSSKYRPQEYQKALVELRQVVKGAADKAKSSRGVRGSQLPGTVGGMWAAVRERLDVSTDSPSVAVLAASAHATSTADLLMDAAKVTLSQWKRRVDRGTVTDDFGHRAHTLITSTLDQYDRNTQMDGLSSMRQRRRDEIRSTLEADVRDLFNRQLALLQRRSLKDLREKLVAALTPQGSVEANQEAAALRQVEFTFDESSSDLLVSCMADELKPAIDEAKKTLMDRLRAYAGKFPESNEAKVQARLRMEERMRPQQQQQRAGGKKAKRERAFGMRLALASMVRQDGNGNLQGFASYDAGPFSMIMGYANDRDTPEAMQNGEKPPFLRLQPKIHLDIDL
;
A
#
# COMPACT_ATOMS: atom_id res chain seq x y z
N MET A 1 32.16 -53.63 21.75
CA MET A 1 30.79 -53.76 21.22
C MET A 1 30.19 -52.35 21.23
N LYS A 2 30.39 -51.52 20.18
CA LYS A 2 29.50 -51.31 18.99
C LYS A 2 28.04 -51.10 19.39
N GLY A 3 27.37 -49.96 19.20
CA GLY A 3 27.70 -48.64 18.62
C GLY A 3 26.46 -47.73 18.63
N PRO A 4 26.56 -46.42 18.31
CA PRO A 4 25.39 -45.54 18.15
C PRO A 4 25.03 -45.31 16.67
N TRP A 5 23.73 -45.20 16.41
CA TRP A 5 23.12 -44.86 15.13
C TRP A 5 23.41 -43.39 14.74
N ARG A 6 23.86 -43.18 13.49
CA ARG A 6 23.79 -41.91 12.77
C ARG A 6 23.01 -42.14 11.47
N PRO A 7 22.15 -41.22 11.00
CA PRO A 7 21.61 -41.28 9.65
C PRO A 7 22.61 -40.64 8.67
N SER A 8 23.14 -41.46 7.77
CA SER A 8 23.92 -41.06 6.61
C SER A 8 23.00 -40.47 5.54
N TRP A 9 23.19 -39.20 5.21
CA TRP A 9 22.65 -38.60 3.99
C TRP A 9 23.55 -39.01 2.81
N CYS A 10 23.04 -39.88 1.95
CA CYS A 10 23.65 -40.21 0.67
C CYS A 10 23.36 -39.09 -0.33
N PHE A 11 24.39 -38.35 -0.73
CA PHE A 11 24.41 -37.61 -1.99
C PHE A 11 24.60 -38.61 -3.15
N PRO A 12 23.75 -38.65 -4.17
CA PRO A 12 24.15 -39.24 -5.44
C PRO A 12 24.88 -38.18 -6.28
N LEU A 13 26.05 -38.59 -6.76
CA LEU A 13 26.79 -37.96 -7.85
C LEU A 13 25.86 -37.68 -9.04
N LEU A 14 25.70 -36.40 -9.38
CA LEU A 14 25.17 -35.94 -10.65
C LEU A 14 26.35 -35.42 -11.48
N VAL A 15 27.14 -36.37 -11.99
CA VAL A 15 28.07 -36.15 -13.10
C VAL A 15 27.41 -36.73 -14.35
N SER A 16 27.48 -35.99 -15.44
CA SER A 16 26.99 -36.30 -16.80
C SER A 16 25.61 -35.75 -17.16
N LEU A 17 25.55 -34.45 -17.48
CA LEU A 17 24.88 -33.96 -18.70
C LEU A 17 25.25 -32.50 -19.02
N PHE A 18 26.54 -32.17 -19.04
CA PHE A 18 27.01 -31.02 -19.82
C PHE A 18 27.32 -31.53 -21.23
N MET A 19 26.25 -31.72 -22.01
CA MET A 19 26.40 -31.90 -23.45
C MET A 19 26.71 -30.53 -24.06
N ASP A 20 27.87 -30.51 -24.68
CA ASP A 20 28.52 -29.43 -25.39
C ASP A 20 27.58 -28.69 -26.37
N ILE A 21 27.20 -27.45 -26.02
CA ILE A 21 26.41 -26.55 -26.88
C ILE A 21 27.18 -26.14 -28.15
N ARG A 22 28.48 -26.45 -28.27
CA ARG A 22 29.28 -26.10 -29.45
C ARG A 22 29.14 -27.05 -30.64
N THR A 23 28.55 -28.24 -30.49
CA THR A 23 28.39 -29.20 -31.61
C THR A 23 27.06 -29.08 -32.38
N LEU A 24 26.16 -28.17 -32.01
CA LEU A 24 24.96 -27.82 -32.79
C LEU A 24 25.20 -26.81 -33.93
N HIS A 25 26.47 -26.45 -34.20
CA HIS A 25 26.84 -25.44 -35.19
C HIS A 25 27.04 -25.96 -36.64
N ALA A 26 26.91 -27.28 -36.89
CA ALA A 26 27.35 -27.87 -38.17
C ALA A 26 26.23 -28.32 -39.13
N LEU A 27 24.96 -27.92 -38.94
CA LEU A 27 23.88 -28.25 -39.88
C LEU A 27 22.93 -27.06 -40.07
N SER A 28 23.43 -25.98 -40.67
CA SER A 28 22.56 -25.08 -41.44
C SER A 28 22.13 -25.85 -42.70
N PRO A 29 20.84 -26.02 -43.00
CA PRO A 29 20.44 -26.51 -44.30
C PRO A 29 20.95 -25.53 -45.37
N PRO A 30 21.36 -26.01 -46.56
CA PRO A 30 21.74 -25.12 -47.65
C PRO A 30 20.55 -24.21 -47.92
N SER A 31 20.79 -22.89 -47.85
CA SER A 31 19.85 -21.92 -48.36
C SER A 31 19.61 -22.27 -49.82
N LEU A 32 18.41 -22.76 -50.14
CA LEU A 32 17.91 -22.78 -51.50
C LEU A 32 17.80 -21.31 -51.92
N ALA A 33 18.91 -20.79 -52.42
CA ALA A 33 19.01 -19.47 -53.00
C ALA A 33 18.12 -19.46 -54.24
N PHE A 34 16.90 -18.99 -54.06
CA PHE A 34 15.98 -18.67 -55.14
C PHE A 34 16.65 -17.54 -55.95
N LYS A 35 17.34 -17.90 -57.05
CA LYS A 35 17.92 -16.96 -58.01
C LYS A 35 16.82 -16.33 -58.87
N GLY A 36 15.91 -15.60 -58.23
CA GLY A 36 15.00 -14.65 -58.87
C GLY A 36 15.41 -13.27 -58.41
N GLY A 37 16.06 -12.49 -59.26
CA GLY A 37 16.72 -11.24 -58.89
C GLY A 37 15.77 -10.13 -58.43
N PHE A 38 15.49 -10.05 -57.14
CA PHE A 38 15.17 -8.80 -56.45
C PHE A 38 16.48 -8.14 -56.00
N ARG A 39 17.13 -7.38 -56.89
CA ARG A 39 18.30 -6.56 -56.53
C ARG A 39 17.84 -5.31 -55.80
N GLY A 40 17.91 -5.38 -54.47
CA GLY A 40 17.64 -4.27 -53.54
C GLY A 40 16.83 -4.74 -52.35
N SER A 41 17.40 -5.64 -51.52
CA SER A 41 16.79 -5.91 -50.21
C SER A 41 16.94 -4.64 -49.38
N LYS A 42 15.79 -4.06 -49.03
CA LYS A 42 15.74 -2.82 -48.25
C LYS A 42 15.86 -3.18 -46.80
N GLN A 43 16.83 -2.56 -46.14
CA GLN A 43 17.07 -2.82 -44.73
C GLN A 43 15.81 -2.49 -43.92
N PRO A 44 15.42 -3.35 -42.97
CA PRO A 44 14.32 -3.03 -42.07
C PRO A 44 14.64 -1.78 -41.26
N ILE A 45 13.62 -0.96 -40.97
CA ILE A 45 13.78 0.21 -40.10
C ILE A 45 13.36 -0.14 -38.68
N GLU A 46 14.05 0.42 -37.69
CA GLU A 46 13.63 0.33 -36.30
C GLU A 46 12.67 1.48 -36.00
N LEU A 47 11.37 1.19 -35.92
CA LEU A 47 10.35 2.19 -35.62
C LEU A 47 10.43 2.70 -34.20
N LEU A 48 10.76 1.82 -33.26
CA LEU A 48 11.00 2.19 -31.87
C LEU A 48 12.11 1.31 -31.30
N SER A 49 13.17 1.97 -30.84
CA SER A 49 14.31 1.30 -30.21
C SER A 49 13.98 0.86 -28.79
N SER A 50 14.82 -0.04 -28.27
CA SER A 50 14.84 -0.42 -26.85
C SER A 50 15.00 0.74 -25.87
N THR A 51 15.59 1.84 -26.33
CA THR A 51 15.79 3.08 -25.54
C THR A 51 14.60 4.04 -25.66
N GLY A 52 13.49 3.60 -26.28
CA GLY A 52 12.31 4.43 -26.51
C GLY A 52 12.50 5.54 -27.54
N LYS A 53 13.56 5.48 -28.38
CA LYS A 53 13.76 6.42 -29.48
C LYS A 53 12.92 5.97 -30.68
N ALA A 54 11.99 6.80 -31.11
CA ALA A 54 11.18 6.55 -32.30
C ALA A 54 11.94 6.94 -33.58
N ALA A 55 11.67 6.22 -34.66
CA ALA A 55 12.09 6.62 -36.00
C ALA A 55 11.51 7.99 -36.35
N SER A 56 12.31 8.82 -37.00
CA SER A 56 11.86 10.10 -37.52
C SER A 56 10.85 9.92 -38.66
N GLU A 57 9.97 10.90 -38.85
CA GLU A 57 9.03 10.88 -39.97
C GLU A 57 9.73 10.75 -41.33
N ARG A 58 10.94 11.32 -41.44
CA ARG A 58 11.76 11.25 -42.66
C ARG A 58 12.23 9.83 -42.94
N GLU A 59 12.71 9.10 -41.93
CA GLU A 59 13.15 7.70 -42.08
C GLU A 59 11.98 6.79 -42.50
N ILE A 60 10.81 6.97 -41.87
CA ILE A 60 9.61 6.21 -42.23
C ILE A 60 9.15 6.55 -43.66
N THR A 61 9.13 7.84 -44.01
CA THR A 61 8.75 8.31 -45.36
C THR A 61 9.72 7.80 -46.42
N GLN A 62 11.02 7.81 -46.14
CA GLN A 62 12.04 7.27 -47.05
C GLN A 62 11.84 5.77 -47.25
N PHE A 63 11.70 5.00 -46.17
CA PHE A 63 11.45 3.57 -46.25
C PHE A 63 10.19 3.23 -47.06
N LEU A 64 9.08 3.94 -46.80
CA LEU A 64 7.85 3.75 -47.56
C LEU A 64 8.00 4.19 -49.02
N GLY A 65 8.69 5.30 -49.29
CA GLY A 65 8.97 5.80 -50.62
C GLY A 65 9.83 4.84 -51.44
N GLU A 66 10.76 4.15 -50.78
CA GLU A 66 11.54 3.10 -51.40
C GLU A 66 10.67 1.89 -51.71
N LEU A 67 9.85 1.40 -50.78
CA LEU A 67 8.86 0.33 -51.03
C LEU A 67 7.88 0.68 -52.17
N ALA A 68 7.55 1.97 -52.30
CA ALA A 68 6.64 2.55 -53.27
C ALA A 68 7.24 2.72 -54.68
N ARG A 69 7.30 1.66 -55.49
CA ARG A 69 7.27 1.86 -56.95
C ARG A 69 5.81 2.12 -57.37
N GLN A 70 5.37 3.37 -57.16
CA GLN A 70 4.11 4.03 -57.59
C GLN A 70 2.76 3.69 -56.89
N ASP A 71 2.45 2.46 -56.45
CA ASP A 71 1.07 2.12 -56.00
C ASP A 71 0.71 2.40 -54.52
N THR A 72 1.64 2.82 -53.67
CA THR A 72 1.41 2.93 -52.21
C THR A 72 1.16 4.34 -51.69
N LYS A 73 1.34 5.39 -52.50
CA LYS A 73 1.20 6.78 -52.00
C LYS A 73 -0.24 7.16 -51.68
N GLU A 74 -1.23 6.55 -52.36
CA GLU A 74 -2.65 6.83 -52.17
C GLU A 74 -3.44 5.65 -51.57
N GLY A 75 -2.89 4.43 -51.65
CA GLY A 75 -3.53 3.22 -51.14
C GLY A 75 -3.39 3.02 -49.63
N ASN A 76 -4.37 2.34 -49.03
CA ASN A 76 -4.26 1.84 -47.65
C ASN A 76 -3.13 0.80 -47.57
N LEU A 77 -2.24 0.93 -46.60
CA LEU A 77 -1.11 0.04 -46.37
C LEU A 77 -1.56 -1.11 -45.45
N PRO A 78 -1.56 -2.37 -45.89
CA PRO A 78 -1.79 -3.48 -44.98
C PRO A 78 -0.57 -3.69 -44.08
N VAL A 79 -0.77 -3.48 -42.78
CA VAL A 79 0.24 -3.68 -41.74
C VAL A 79 -0.05 -4.98 -41.01
N ILE A 80 0.91 -5.90 -41.06
CA ILE A 80 0.85 -7.21 -40.41
C ILE A 80 1.81 -7.19 -39.23
N ALA A 81 1.31 -7.30 -38.01
CA ALA A 81 2.16 -7.35 -36.84
C ALA A 81 2.52 -8.78 -36.48
N ALA A 82 3.72 -8.97 -35.93
CA ALA A 82 4.13 -10.21 -35.32
C ALA A 82 4.62 -9.96 -33.90
N ILE A 83 3.89 -10.50 -32.93
CA ILE A 83 4.13 -10.23 -31.51
C ILE A 83 4.69 -11.49 -30.86
N GLY A 84 5.65 -11.32 -29.97
CA GLY A 84 6.17 -12.40 -29.14
C GLY A 84 7.54 -12.06 -28.57
N PRO A 85 8.06 -12.93 -27.69
CA PRO A 85 9.42 -12.79 -27.19
C PRO A 85 10.33 -12.67 -28.40
N GLY A 86 11.12 -11.60 -28.45
CA GLY A 86 11.93 -11.37 -29.62
C GLY A 86 13.01 -12.44 -29.78
N GLY A 87 13.68 -12.43 -30.94
CA GLY A 87 14.85 -13.27 -31.17
C GLY A 87 14.85 -13.98 -32.51
N ARG A 88 15.94 -14.71 -32.74
CA ARG A 88 16.25 -15.41 -34.00
C ARG A 88 15.10 -16.22 -34.58
N ARG A 89 14.36 -16.95 -33.73
CA ARG A 89 13.30 -17.87 -34.20
C ARG A 89 12.10 -17.13 -34.80
N LYS A 90 11.60 -16.09 -34.12
CA LYS A 90 10.48 -15.27 -34.62
C LYS A 90 10.87 -14.59 -35.93
N ARG A 91 12.04 -13.94 -35.98
CA ARG A 91 12.51 -13.26 -37.20
C ARG A 91 12.78 -14.21 -38.35
N ALA A 92 13.38 -15.38 -38.10
CA ALA A 92 13.55 -16.42 -39.12
C ALA A 92 12.21 -16.91 -39.66
N PHE A 93 11.21 -17.10 -38.79
CA PHE A 93 9.86 -17.45 -39.19
C PHE A 93 9.21 -16.34 -40.04
N LEU A 94 9.34 -15.07 -39.64
CA LEU A 94 8.79 -13.94 -40.42
C LEU A 94 9.46 -13.78 -41.78
N ASN A 95 10.78 -13.99 -41.86
CA ASN A 95 11.49 -13.97 -43.14
C ASN A 95 10.97 -15.08 -44.07
N GLN A 96 10.68 -16.27 -43.52
CA GLN A 96 10.05 -17.33 -44.29
C GLN A 96 8.59 -17.02 -44.65
N LEU A 97 7.80 -16.45 -43.75
CA LEU A 97 6.38 -16.18 -43.99
C LEU A 97 6.17 -15.02 -44.97
N CYS A 98 6.84 -13.89 -44.72
CA CYS A 98 6.63 -12.62 -45.40
C CYS A 98 7.62 -12.34 -46.53
N GLY A 99 8.73 -13.08 -46.61
CA GLY A 99 9.86 -12.73 -47.48
C GLY A 99 10.60 -11.48 -47.00
N SER A 100 10.55 -11.18 -45.70
CA SER A 100 11.23 -10.04 -45.09
C SER A 100 12.72 -10.28 -44.92
N ASP A 101 13.48 -9.20 -44.71
CA ASP A 101 14.93 -9.22 -44.45
C ASP A 101 15.23 -8.78 -43.01
N LEU A 102 14.55 -9.40 -42.03
CA LEU A 102 14.76 -9.10 -40.61
C LEU A 102 16.05 -9.79 -40.13
N ASP A 103 16.87 -9.06 -39.39
CA ASP A 103 18.11 -9.60 -38.83
C ASP A 103 17.83 -10.69 -37.78
N ALA A 104 17.93 -11.94 -38.22
CA ALA A 104 17.79 -13.14 -37.40
C ALA A 104 19.10 -13.57 -36.71
N SER A 105 20.19 -12.82 -36.85
CA SER A 105 21.47 -13.16 -36.20
C SER A 105 21.49 -12.79 -34.71
N LYS A 106 20.73 -11.75 -34.30
CA LYS A 106 20.65 -11.29 -32.92
C LYS A 106 19.92 -12.29 -32.03
N PHE A 107 20.62 -12.77 -31.01
CA PHE A 107 20.06 -13.68 -30.00
C PHE A 107 19.34 -12.86 -28.94
N LEU A 108 18.00 -13.01 -28.87
CA LEU A 108 17.06 -12.39 -27.92
C LEU A 108 17.23 -10.87 -27.71
N PRO A 109 16.23 -10.02 -28.01
CA PRO A 109 16.32 -8.63 -27.64
C PRO A 109 16.28 -8.50 -26.12
N THR A 110 17.19 -7.69 -25.60
CA THR A 110 17.33 -7.36 -24.18
C THR A 110 16.24 -6.41 -23.68
N ALA A 111 15.46 -5.83 -24.60
CA ALA A 111 14.45 -4.81 -24.34
C ALA A 111 13.34 -4.84 -25.41
N PRO A 112 12.12 -4.33 -25.13
CA PRO A 112 11.06 -4.28 -26.12
C PRO A 112 11.46 -3.38 -27.30
N SER A 113 11.07 -3.74 -28.51
CA SER A 113 11.34 -2.93 -29.70
C SER A 113 10.35 -3.23 -30.83
N ALA A 114 10.22 -2.28 -31.77
CA ALA A 114 9.40 -2.45 -32.97
C ALA A 114 10.22 -2.16 -34.22
N SER A 115 10.21 -3.08 -35.19
CA SER A 115 10.88 -2.92 -36.48
C SER A 115 9.91 -3.13 -37.63
N LEU A 116 10.06 -2.36 -38.70
CA LEU A 116 9.22 -2.42 -39.89
C LEU A 116 10.04 -2.96 -41.08
N SER A 117 9.47 -3.92 -41.81
CA SER A 117 10.07 -4.49 -43.01
C SER A 117 9.01 -4.70 -44.10
N GLY A 118 9.45 -4.85 -45.36
CA GLY A 118 8.55 -5.21 -46.45
C GLY A 118 8.08 -6.65 -46.36
N ALA A 119 6.87 -6.95 -46.85
CA ALA A 119 6.29 -8.29 -46.88
C ALA A 119 5.89 -8.72 -48.30
N PRO A 120 6.85 -8.87 -49.23
CA PRO A 120 6.58 -9.11 -50.66
C PRO A 120 5.77 -10.40 -50.93
N GLU A 121 5.95 -11.44 -50.11
CA GLU A 121 5.22 -12.71 -50.25
C GLU A 121 3.72 -12.58 -49.90
N ILE A 122 3.36 -11.56 -49.12
CA ILE A 122 1.96 -11.26 -48.78
C ILE A 122 1.38 -10.27 -49.78
N GLY A 123 2.14 -9.23 -50.14
CA GLY A 123 1.79 -8.32 -51.21
C GLY A 123 2.83 -7.22 -51.41
N ASN A 124 2.88 -6.66 -52.62
CA ASN A 124 3.86 -5.64 -53.02
C ASN A 124 3.84 -4.38 -52.14
N THR A 125 2.70 -4.12 -51.50
CA THR A 125 2.48 -2.96 -50.63
C THR A 125 2.37 -3.35 -49.16
N ALA A 126 2.53 -4.62 -48.81
CA ALA A 126 2.38 -5.08 -47.43
C ALA A 126 3.65 -4.81 -46.63
N VAL A 127 3.48 -4.45 -45.36
CA VAL A 127 4.58 -4.28 -44.41
C VAL A 127 4.36 -5.18 -43.21
N VAL A 128 5.45 -5.73 -42.69
CA VAL A 128 5.49 -6.50 -41.45
C VAL A 128 6.08 -5.65 -40.33
N LEU A 129 5.37 -5.61 -39.20
CA LEU A 129 5.79 -4.98 -37.96
C LEU A 129 6.24 -6.06 -36.97
N ASP A 130 7.56 -6.25 -36.84
CA ASP A 130 8.15 -7.13 -35.83
C ASP A 130 8.14 -6.45 -34.46
N VAL A 131 7.23 -6.88 -33.58
CA VAL A 131 7.11 -6.35 -32.21
C VAL A 131 7.72 -7.34 -31.24
N SER A 132 8.88 -6.98 -30.71
CA SER A 132 9.60 -7.78 -29.72
C SER A 132 9.22 -7.37 -28.32
N THR A 133 8.83 -8.35 -27.52
CA THR A 133 8.52 -8.19 -26.10
C THR A 133 9.57 -8.91 -25.26
N LEU A 134 9.72 -8.54 -23.98
CA LEU A 134 10.51 -9.36 -23.05
C LEU A 134 9.71 -10.61 -22.67
N ALA A 135 10.39 -11.75 -22.59
CA ALA A 135 9.82 -13.00 -22.08
C ALA A 135 9.60 -12.96 -20.56
N SER A 136 10.39 -12.17 -19.84
CA SER A 136 10.32 -11.96 -18.38
C SER A 136 11.24 -10.79 -18.00
N LEU A 137 10.73 -9.73 -17.38
CA LEU A 137 11.58 -8.74 -16.73
C LEU A 137 12.08 -9.30 -15.38
N PRO A 138 13.37 -9.19 -15.04
CA PRO A 138 13.76 -9.02 -13.65
C PRO A 138 13.18 -7.69 -13.18
N ALA A 139 12.48 -7.70 -12.04
CA ALA A 139 11.62 -6.62 -11.60
C ALA A 139 12.33 -5.37 -11.05
N ASP A 140 13.66 -5.35 -11.08
CA ASP A 140 14.47 -4.49 -10.20
C ASP A 140 15.43 -3.54 -10.92
N THR A 141 15.12 -3.08 -12.13
CA THR A 141 15.83 -1.89 -12.65
C THR A 141 14.88 -0.72 -12.71
N ASP A 142 14.98 0.16 -11.71
CA ASP A 142 14.44 1.51 -11.61
C ASP A 142 14.95 2.44 -12.74
N GLU A 143 14.93 1.97 -13.99
CA GLU A 143 15.21 2.82 -15.13
C GLU A 143 13.88 3.34 -15.67
N GLU A 144 13.49 4.51 -15.15
CA GLU A 144 12.34 5.31 -15.61
C GLU A 144 12.33 5.56 -17.14
N ASP A 145 13.45 5.33 -17.82
CA ASP A 145 13.64 5.52 -19.26
C ASP A 145 13.46 4.25 -20.13
N LYS A 146 13.22 3.07 -19.54
CA LYS A 146 13.04 1.83 -20.34
C LYS A 146 11.63 1.72 -20.91
N LEU A 147 11.57 1.45 -22.21
CA LEU A 147 10.32 1.17 -22.91
C LEU A 147 9.63 -0.07 -22.32
N THR A 148 8.40 0.10 -21.83
CA THR A 148 7.58 -1.02 -21.30
C THR A 148 6.91 -1.81 -22.41
N THR A 149 6.52 -3.06 -22.12
CA THR A 149 5.74 -3.85 -23.09
C THR A 149 4.34 -3.24 -23.28
N GLY A 150 3.77 -2.62 -22.24
CA GLY A 150 2.50 -1.89 -22.33
C GLY A 150 2.55 -0.70 -23.30
N GLN A 151 3.55 0.18 -23.14
CA GLN A 151 3.78 1.31 -24.07
C GLN A 151 4.00 0.83 -25.49
N MET A 152 4.72 -0.29 -25.67
CA MET A 152 4.93 -0.85 -26.99
C MET A 152 3.63 -1.34 -27.64
N MET A 153 2.78 -2.03 -26.88
CA MET A 153 1.47 -2.47 -27.38
C MET A 153 0.54 -1.29 -27.67
N ALA A 154 0.54 -0.25 -26.84
CA ALA A 154 -0.26 0.95 -27.06
C ALA A 154 0.11 1.69 -28.35
N LEU A 155 1.40 1.73 -28.71
CA LEU A 155 1.85 2.27 -29.99
C LEU A 155 1.48 1.35 -31.15
N ALA A 156 1.68 0.05 -31.00
CA ALA A 156 1.69 -0.85 -32.13
C ALA A 156 0.28 -1.36 -32.48
N CYS A 157 -0.60 -1.62 -31.49
CA CYS A 157 -1.95 -2.18 -31.71
C CYS A 157 -2.81 -1.40 -32.71
N PRO A 158 -2.85 -0.06 -32.67
CA PRO A 158 -3.67 0.69 -33.61
C PRO A 158 -3.13 0.72 -35.05
N LEU A 159 -1.87 0.34 -35.26
CA LEU A 159 -1.23 0.38 -36.58
C LEU A 159 -1.55 -0.86 -37.43
N TRP A 160 -1.84 -2.01 -36.81
CA TRP A 160 -1.99 -3.26 -37.53
C TRP A 160 -3.46 -3.68 -37.74
N GLY A 161 -3.70 -4.33 -38.87
CA GLY A 161 -4.98 -4.97 -39.18
C GLY A 161 -5.01 -6.47 -38.85
N VAL A 162 -3.83 -7.09 -38.88
CA VAL A 162 -3.61 -8.51 -38.69
C VAL A 162 -2.44 -8.70 -37.73
N CYS A 163 -2.60 -9.56 -36.74
CA CYS A 163 -1.55 -9.96 -35.80
C CYS A 163 -1.26 -11.45 -35.97
N VAL A 164 -0.01 -11.81 -36.22
CA VAL A 164 0.48 -13.18 -36.32
C VAL A 164 1.27 -13.51 -35.04
N LEU A 165 0.87 -14.58 -34.36
CA LEU A 165 1.48 -15.04 -33.12
C LEU A 165 2.14 -16.41 -33.36
N PRO A 166 3.47 -16.48 -33.49
CA PRO A 166 4.15 -17.76 -33.53
C PRO A 166 4.16 -18.37 -32.13
N VAL A 167 3.64 -19.58 -32.00
CA VAL A 167 3.54 -20.35 -30.75
C VAL A 167 4.06 -21.76 -30.99
N TRP A 168 4.71 -22.39 -30.01
CA TRP A 168 5.10 -23.79 -30.15
C TRP A 168 3.95 -24.71 -29.77
N GLN A 169 3.78 -25.83 -30.47
CA GLN A 169 2.79 -26.84 -30.09
C GLN A 169 3.00 -27.32 -28.66
N SER A 170 4.25 -27.46 -28.21
CA SER A 170 4.58 -27.84 -26.83
C SER A 170 4.13 -26.83 -25.76
N GLU A 171 3.85 -25.58 -26.15
CA GLU A 171 3.31 -24.55 -25.25
C GLU A 171 1.78 -24.59 -25.18
N VAL A 172 1.14 -25.20 -26.17
CA VAL A 172 -0.30 -25.43 -26.19
C VAL A 172 -0.58 -26.58 -25.23
N VAL A 173 -1.02 -26.24 -24.01
CA VAL A 173 -1.32 -27.20 -22.95
C VAL A 173 -2.38 -28.21 -23.44
N ASP A 174 -2.21 -29.49 -23.10
CA ASP A 174 -3.09 -30.63 -23.46
C ASP A 174 -4.58 -30.48 -23.05
N GLY A 175 -4.98 -29.34 -22.48
CA GLY A 175 -6.36 -28.96 -22.13
C GLY A 175 -6.96 -27.82 -22.96
N GLY A 176 -6.30 -27.36 -24.03
CA GLY A 176 -6.83 -26.35 -24.94
C GLY A 176 -6.79 -24.90 -24.40
N GLY A 177 -5.88 -24.62 -23.47
CA GLY A 177 -5.64 -23.28 -22.93
C GLY A 177 -4.58 -22.49 -23.71
N LEU A 178 -4.63 -21.17 -23.61
CA LEU A 178 -3.55 -20.30 -24.09
C LEU A 178 -2.30 -20.47 -23.20
N PRO A 179 -1.08 -20.50 -23.77
CA PRO A 179 0.14 -20.44 -22.98
C PRO A 179 0.14 -19.22 -22.07
N SER A 180 0.71 -19.31 -20.86
CA SER A 180 0.73 -18.19 -19.90
C SER A 180 1.50 -16.97 -20.45
N SER A 181 2.60 -17.22 -21.16
CA SER A 181 3.39 -16.20 -21.86
C SER A 181 2.59 -15.45 -22.92
N VAL A 182 1.69 -16.15 -23.60
CA VAL A 182 0.86 -15.61 -24.68
C VAL A 182 -0.39 -14.92 -24.13
N SER A 183 -0.95 -15.44 -23.04
CA SER A 183 -2.12 -14.90 -22.36
C SER A 183 -1.89 -13.47 -21.88
N SER A 184 -0.73 -13.19 -21.27
CA SER A 184 -0.39 -11.83 -20.81
C SER A 184 -0.25 -10.83 -21.95
N LEU A 185 0.34 -11.25 -23.07
CA LEU A 185 0.49 -10.43 -24.28
C LEU A 185 -0.88 -10.16 -24.92
N LEU A 186 -1.71 -11.18 -25.07
CA LEU A 186 -3.05 -11.06 -25.62
C LEU A 186 -3.95 -10.17 -24.76
N LEU A 187 -3.83 -10.26 -23.43
CA LEU A 187 -4.54 -9.37 -22.51
C LEU A 187 -4.21 -7.89 -22.80
N LYS A 188 -2.92 -7.58 -23.06
CA LYS A 188 -2.48 -6.23 -23.42
C LYS A 188 -3.03 -5.81 -24.79
N VAL A 189 -2.98 -6.69 -25.79
CA VAL A 189 -3.54 -6.42 -27.13
C VAL A 189 -5.04 -6.14 -27.07
N VAL A 190 -5.80 -6.98 -26.36
CA VAL A 190 -7.24 -6.83 -26.19
C VAL A 190 -7.58 -5.56 -25.41
N ARG A 191 -6.84 -5.25 -24.34
CA ARG A 191 -7.04 -4.02 -23.56
C ARG A 191 -6.85 -2.78 -24.42
N GLU A 192 -5.77 -2.72 -25.21
CA GLU A 192 -5.51 -1.59 -26.10
C GLU A 192 -6.52 -1.51 -27.25
N GLU A 193 -6.99 -2.63 -27.78
CA GLU A 193 -8.08 -2.67 -28.77
C GLU A 193 -9.40 -2.11 -28.20
N VAL A 194 -9.79 -2.53 -27.00
CA VAL A 194 -10.98 -2.01 -26.29
C VAL A 194 -10.82 -0.52 -26.03
N ARG A 195 -9.62 -0.06 -25.63
CA ARG A 195 -9.32 1.35 -25.36
C ARG A 195 -9.37 2.20 -26.62
N GLY A 196 -8.81 1.72 -27.73
CA GLY A 196 -8.82 2.41 -29.02
C GLY A 196 -10.25 2.70 -29.50
N ARG A 197 -11.19 1.80 -29.24
CA ARG A 197 -12.62 2.00 -29.56
C ARG A 197 -13.32 3.02 -28.68
N ARG A 198 -12.87 3.25 -27.44
CA ARG A 198 -13.40 4.28 -26.54
C ARG A 198 -13.09 5.69 -27.03
N GLY A 199 -11.87 5.92 -27.53
CA GLY A 199 -11.43 7.23 -28.03
C GLY A 199 -12.23 7.73 -29.25
N ALA A 200 -12.80 6.82 -30.04
CA ALA A 200 -13.63 7.16 -31.20
C ALA A 200 -15.07 7.58 -30.83
N GLY A 201 -15.53 7.32 -29.60
CA GLY A 201 -16.92 7.56 -29.17
C GLY A 201 -17.15 8.80 -28.30
N GLY A 202 -16.09 9.48 -27.84
CA GLY A 202 -16.18 10.59 -26.90
C GLY A 202 -15.59 11.89 -27.46
N GLY A 203 -16.43 12.70 -28.11
CA GLY A 203 -16.15 14.11 -28.38
C GLY A 203 -15.48 14.42 -29.72
N GLY A 204 -16.30 14.79 -30.72
CA GLY A 204 -15.87 15.61 -31.86
C GLY A 204 -15.57 14.86 -33.17
N ARG A 205 -16.59 14.77 -34.03
CA ARG A 205 -16.49 14.84 -35.51
C ARG A 205 -15.56 13.86 -36.26
N SER A 206 -15.32 12.66 -35.75
CA SER A 206 -14.88 11.53 -36.59
C SER A 206 -16.05 10.57 -36.80
N GLU A 207 -16.84 10.81 -37.85
CA GLU A 207 -17.88 9.87 -38.29
C GLU A 207 -17.26 8.50 -38.65
N GLY A 208 -17.64 7.48 -37.88
CA GLY A 208 -18.23 6.29 -38.51
C GLY A 208 -17.34 5.27 -39.22
N ARG A 209 -16.02 5.18 -38.96
CA ARG A 209 -15.30 3.95 -39.33
C ARG A 209 -15.66 2.84 -38.34
N LYS A 210 -16.64 1.99 -38.69
CA LYS A 210 -16.86 0.69 -38.05
C LYS A 210 -15.60 -0.15 -38.25
N ALA A 211 -14.64 -0.02 -37.32
CA ALA A 211 -13.43 -0.82 -37.35
C ALA A 211 -13.83 -2.30 -37.29
N GLY A 212 -13.49 -3.04 -38.33
CA GLY A 212 -13.70 -4.49 -38.38
C GLY A 212 -12.97 -5.19 -37.22
N PRO A 213 -13.29 -6.46 -36.93
CA PRO A 213 -12.61 -7.21 -35.90
C PRO A 213 -11.10 -7.33 -36.21
N LEU A 214 -10.28 -7.21 -35.17
CA LEU A 214 -8.84 -7.48 -35.25
C LEU A 214 -8.64 -8.96 -35.61
N LYS A 215 -7.85 -9.24 -36.63
CA LYS A 215 -7.53 -10.63 -37.01
C LYS A 215 -6.29 -11.09 -36.24
N ILE A 216 -6.43 -12.11 -35.40
CA ILE A 216 -5.32 -12.76 -34.71
C ILE A 216 -5.12 -14.16 -35.29
N ILE A 217 -3.93 -14.42 -35.81
CA ILE A 217 -3.55 -15.67 -36.46
C ILE A 217 -2.46 -16.35 -35.63
N PHE A 218 -2.77 -17.49 -35.03
CA PHE A 218 -1.81 -18.32 -34.32
C PHE A 218 -1.09 -19.24 -35.31
N ALA A 219 0.23 -19.09 -35.44
CA ALA A 219 1.07 -19.97 -36.24
C ALA A 219 1.72 -20.99 -35.30
N VAL A 220 1.11 -22.17 -35.17
CA VAL A 220 1.52 -23.22 -34.22
C VAL A 220 2.67 -24.02 -34.82
N GLN A 221 3.89 -23.80 -34.35
CA GLN A 221 5.12 -24.41 -34.85
C GLN A 221 5.39 -25.76 -34.18
N GLY A 222 5.96 -26.68 -34.94
CA GLY A 222 6.40 -27.98 -34.43
C GLY A 222 5.32 -29.05 -34.42
N GLY A 223 4.29 -28.89 -35.26
CA GLY A 223 3.24 -29.87 -35.56
C GLY A 223 3.76 -31.30 -35.67
N ASP A 224 3.36 -32.18 -34.75
CA ASP A 224 3.56 -33.63 -34.85
C ASP A 224 2.42 -34.34 -35.61
N GLY A 225 1.31 -33.64 -35.86
CA GLY A 225 0.12 -34.14 -36.54
C GLY A 225 -1.03 -34.52 -35.60
N THR A 226 -0.84 -34.42 -34.28
CA THR A 226 -1.90 -34.69 -33.29
C THR A 226 -2.93 -33.57 -33.21
N LEU A 227 -2.50 -32.32 -33.43
CA LEU A 227 -3.34 -31.13 -33.37
C LEU A 227 -3.72 -30.64 -34.77
N SER A 228 -5.01 -30.59 -35.07
CA SER A 228 -5.52 -30.00 -36.31
C SER A 228 -5.64 -28.46 -36.20
N SER A 229 -5.54 -27.74 -37.32
CA SER A 229 -5.75 -26.28 -37.37
C SER A 229 -7.15 -25.86 -36.89
N SER A 230 -8.16 -26.69 -37.13
CA SER A 230 -9.53 -26.44 -36.64
C SER A 230 -9.60 -26.56 -35.11
N ASP A 231 -8.96 -27.57 -34.53
CA ASP A 231 -9.01 -27.81 -33.08
C ASP A 231 -8.18 -26.75 -32.35
N ALA A 232 -7.01 -26.39 -32.89
CA ALA A 232 -6.23 -25.26 -32.42
C ALA A 232 -7.04 -23.95 -32.45
N THR A 233 -7.77 -23.69 -33.54
CA THR A 233 -8.60 -22.48 -33.65
C THR A 233 -9.70 -22.46 -32.58
N LYS A 234 -10.38 -23.58 -32.34
CA LYS A 234 -11.40 -23.68 -31.28
C LYS A 234 -10.79 -23.45 -29.89
N ALA A 235 -9.66 -24.09 -29.60
CA ALA A 235 -8.94 -23.94 -28.34
C ALA A 235 -8.53 -22.49 -28.07
N PHE A 236 -7.87 -21.84 -29.03
CA PHE A 236 -7.46 -20.45 -28.89
C PHE A 236 -8.64 -19.47 -28.83
N THR A 237 -9.72 -19.74 -29.58
CA THR A 237 -10.95 -18.92 -29.50
C THR A 237 -11.58 -19.01 -28.11
N LYS A 238 -11.64 -20.21 -27.54
CA LYS A 238 -12.12 -20.42 -26.16
C LYS A 238 -11.22 -19.69 -25.16
N GLY A 239 -9.91 -19.89 -25.21
CA GLY A 239 -8.96 -19.23 -24.31
C GLY A 239 -9.03 -17.69 -24.40
N MET A 240 -9.19 -17.14 -25.61
CA MET A 240 -9.39 -15.71 -25.81
C MET A 240 -10.71 -15.21 -25.24
N SER A 241 -11.79 -15.99 -25.37
CA SER A 241 -13.09 -15.67 -24.78
C SER A 241 -13.01 -15.66 -23.24
N ASP A 242 -12.31 -16.62 -22.66
CA ASP A 242 -12.12 -16.73 -21.21
C ASP A 242 -11.31 -15.51 -20.70
N LEU A 243 -10.20 -15.16 -21.35
CA LEU A 243 -9.42 -13.95 -21.05
C LEU A 243 -10.26 -12.67 -21.18
N PHE A 244 -11.08 -12.56 -22.22
CA PHE A 244 -11.95 -11.42 -22.44
C PHE A 244 -13.05 -11.30 -21.37
N SER A 245 -13.55 -12.43 -20.87
CA SER A 245 -14.54 -12.45 -19.79
C SER A 245 -13.99 -11.98 -18.45
N ALA A 246 -12.70 -12.22 -18.19
CA ALA A 246 -12.00 -11.82 -16.97
C ALA A 246 -11.57 -10.34 -16.95
N LEU A 247 -11.60 -9.65 -18.09
CA LEU A 247 -11.24 -8.24 -18.18
C LEU A 247 -12.35 -7.34 -17.64
N GLU A 248 -11.96 -6.31 -16.89
CA GLU A 248 -12.86 -5.20 -16.55
C GLU A 248 -13.25 -4.46 -17.83
N LYS A 249 -14.54 -4.50 -18.17
CA LYS A 249 -15.07 -3.89 -19.40
C LYS A 249 -15.54 -2.47 -19.12
N PRO A 250 -15.17 -1.48 -19.96
CA PRO A 250 -15.67 -0.12 -19.80
C PRO A 250 -17.20 -0.07 -20.00
N PRO A 251 -17.89 0.91 -19.38
CA PRO A 251 -19.32 1.11 -19.59
C PRO A 251 -19.61 1.33 -21.07
N GLY A 252 -20.54 0.55 -21.63
CA GLY A 252 -20.90 0.55 -23.05
C GLY A 252 -20.31 -0.60 -23.89
N LEU A 253 -19.33 -1.35 -23.38
CA LEU A 253 -18.77 -2.53 -24.04
C LEU A 253 -19.27 -3.83 -23.38
N GLN A 254 -20.59 -4.04 -23.35
CA GLN A 254 -21.19 -5.24 -22.76
C GLN A 254 -21.26 -6.45 -23.72
N GLY A 255 -20.89 -6.26 -24.99
CA GLY A 255 -20.81 -7.35 -25.97
C GLY A 255 -19.72 -8.37 -25.64
N GLY A 256 -19.87 -9.60 -26.15
CA GLY A 256 -18.81 -10.60 -26.14
C GLY A 256 -17.63 -10.21 -27.04
N MET A 257 -16.64 -11.09 -27.15
CA MET A 257 -15.48 -10.92 -28.04
C MET A 257 -15.88 -10.78 -29.53
N ALA A 258 -17.07 -11.26 -29.89
CA ALA A 258 -17.62 -11.21 -31.24
C ALA A 258 -17.65 -9.77 -31.79
N GLY A 259 -16.94 -9.53 -32.89
CA GLY A 259 -16.83 -8.21 -33.53
C GLY A 259 -15.65 -7.34 -33.05
N LEU A 260 -14.95 -7.75 -31.99
CA LEU A 260 -13.70 -7.13 -31.54
C LEU A 260 -12.50 -7.86 -32.11
N VAL A 261 -12.47 -9.19 -31.98
CA VAL A 261 -11.36 -10.05 -32.38
C VAL A 261 -11.90 -11.26 -33.12
N ASP A 262 -11.22 -11.66 -34.18
CA ASP A 262 -11.44 -12.91 -34.88
C ASP A 262 -10.13 -13.72 -34.87
N VAL A 263 -10.25 -14.98 -34.48
CA VAL A 263 -9.13 -15.86 -34.16
C VAL A 263 -9.05 -16.96 -35.19
N THR A 264 -7.87 -17.20 -35.73
CA THR A 264 -7.58 -18.31 -36.63
C THR A 264 -6.27 -18.96 -36.22
N ALA A 265 -6.14 -20.27 -36.37
CA ALA A 265 -4.90 -20.97 -36.12
C ALA A 265 -4.50 -21.81 -37.33
N VAL A 266 -3.20 -21.87 -37.61
CA VAL A 266 -2.61 -22.74 -38.63
C VAL A 266 -1.48 -23.52 -37.98
N VAL A 267 -1.58 -24.84 -38.03
CA VAL A 267 -0.55 -25.75 -37.49
C VAL A 267 0.50 -26.02 -38.56
N LEU A 268 1.75 -25.72 -38.21
CA LEU A 268 2.93 -25.87 -39.06
C LEU A 268 3.71 -27.11 -38.60
N PRO A 269 3.89 -28.13 -39.46
CA PRO A 269 4.74 -29.29 -39.18
C PRO A 269 6.16 -28.90 -38.78
N SER A 270 6.92 -29.82 -38.19
CA SER A 270 8.34 -29.54 -37.90
C SER A 270 9.13 -29.19 -39.17
N SER A 271 9.70 -27.97 -39.23
CA SER A 271 10.53 -27.51 -40.34
C SER A 271 11.80 -28.35 -40.54
N LYS A 272 12.26 -29.02 -39.47
CA LYS A 272 13.44 -29.90 -39.50
C LYS A 272 13.12 -31.31 -39.98
N TYR A 273 12.02 -31.89 -39.52
CA TYR A 273 11.69 -33.30 -39.78
C TYR A 273 10.73 -33.50 -40.96
N ARG A 274 9.88 -32.52 -41.27
CA ARG A 274 8.86 -32.57 -42.34
C ARG A 274 8.90 -31.30 -43.21
N PRO A 275 10.04 -30.99 -43.88
CA PRO A 275 10.24 -29.71 -44.56
C PRO A 275 9.27 -29.47 -45.73
N GLN A 276 8.90 -30.50 -46.50
CA GLN A 276 7.97 -30.36 -47.62
C GLN A 276 6.56 -29.98 -47.16
N GLU A 277 6.07 -30.64 -46.11
CA GLU A 277 4.76 -30.34 -45.53
C GLU A 277 4.75 -28.99 -44.81
N TYR A 278 5.86 -28.63 -44.14
CA TYR A 278 6.05 -27.31 -43.57
C TYR A 278 5.94 -26.22 -44.64
N GLN A 279 6.58 -26.38 -45.80
CA GLN A 279 6.45 -25.42 -46.90
C GLN A 279 5.02 -25.32 -47.43
N LYS A 280 4.31 -26.45 -47.58
CA LYS A 280 2.90 -26.47 -47.98
C LYS A 280 2.02 -25.70 -46.98
N ALA A 281 2.17 -25.99 -45.69
CA ALA A 281 1.45 -25.32 -44.61
C ALA A 281 1.80 -23.83 -44.50
N LEU A 282 3.06 -23.46 -44.82
CA LEU A 282 3.50 -22.07 -44.86
C LEU A 282 2.84 -21.30 -46.01
N VAL A 283 2.68 -21.91 -47.18
CA VAL A 283 1.94 -21.30 -48.31
C VAL A 283 0.47 -21.10 -47.96
N GLU A 284 -0.16 -22.06 -47.29
CA GLU A 284 -1.52 -21.91 -46.77
C GLU A 284 -1.60 -20.76 -45.77
N LEU A 285 -0.68 -20.69 -44.81
CA LEU A 285 -0.61 -19.59 -43.85
C LEU A 285 -0.43 -18.23 -44.55
N ARG A 286 0.40 -18.14 -45.60
CA ARG A 286 0.54 -16.91 -46.40
C ARG A 286 -0.79 -16.49 -47.02
N GLN A 287 -1.55 -17.43 -47.57
CA GLN A 287 -2.87 -17.14 -48.15
C GLN A 287 -3.87 -16.65 -47.09
N VAL A 288 -3.87 -17.27 -45.90
CA VAL A 288 -4.72 -16.84 -44.78
C VAL A 288 -4.34 -15.43 -44.33
N VAL A 289 -3.05 -15.15 -44.12
CA VAL A 289 -2.55 -13.82 -43.73
C VAL A 289 -2.87 -12.78 -44.80
N LYS A 290 -2.67 -13.10 -46.08
CA LYS A 290 -2.99 -12.21 -47.20
C LYS A 290 -4.49 -11.89 -47.25
N GLY A 291 -5.35 -12.90 -47.18
CA GLY A 291 -6.80 -12.70 -47.18
C GLY A 291 -7.28 -11.88 -45.97
N ALA A 292 -6.67 -12.06 -44.80
CA ALA A 292 -6.93 -11.25 -43.62
C ALA A 292 -6.45 -9.79 -43.82
N ALA A 293 -5.26 -9.62 -44.40
CA ALA A 293 -4.66 -8.31 -44.66
C ALA A 293 -5.46 -7.50 -45.69
N ASP A 294 -5.94 -8.14 -46.76
CA ASP A 294 -6.78 -7.51 -47.78
C ASP A 294 -8.13 -7.05 -47.20
N LYS A 295 -8.75 -7.87 -46.33
CA LYS A 295 -9.97 -7.47 -45.59
C LYS A 295 -9.69 -6.32 -44.64
N ALA A 296 -8.56 -6.36 -43.92
CA ALA A 296 -8.17 -5.31 -42.99
C ALA A 296 -7.79 -4.00 -43.70
N LYS A 297 -7.27 -4.07 -44.93
CA LYS A 297 -6.96 -2.90 -45.76
C LYS A 297 -8.15 -1.95 -45.90
N SER A 298 -9.37 -2.49 -46.00
CA SER A 298 -10.60 -1.70 -46.11
C SER A 298 -11.08 -1.09 -44.79
N SER A 299 -10.80 -1.75 -43.65
CA SER A 299 -11.43 -1.45 -42.35
C SER A 299 -10.49 -0.84 -41.30
N ARG A 300 -9.18 -1.12 -41.39
CA ARG A 300 -8.12 -0.72 -40.44
C ARG A 300 -6.84 -0.23 -41.12
N GLY A 301 -6.81 -0.15 -42.44
CA GLY A 301 -5.60 0.29 -43.16
C GLY A 301 -5.25 1.75 -42.87
N VAL A 302 -3.97 1.98 -42.54
CA VAL A 302 -3.35 3.30 -42.45
C VAL A 302 -2.90 3.70 -43.86
N ARG A 303 -3.16 4.93 -44.29
CA ARG A 303 -2.62 5.41 -45.57
C ARG A 303 -1.11 5.51 -45.45
N GLY A 304 -0.37 5.03 -46.45
CA GLY A 304 1.10 5.04 -46.41
C GLY A 304 1.67 6.43 -46.13
N SER A 305 1.07 7.48 -46.73
CA SER A 305 1.44 8.88 -46.50
C SER A 305 1.17 9.40 -45.07
N GLN A 306 0.24 8.79 -44.34
CA GLN A 306 -0.14 9.21 -42.98
C GLN A 306 0.60 8.42 -41.90
N LEU A 307 1.22 7.29 -42.24
CA LEU A 307 1.90 6.43 -41.28
C LEU A 307 2.99 7.16 -40.46
N PRO A 308 3.88 7.99 -41.06
CA PRO A 308 4.91 8.71 -40.30
C PRO A 308 4.33 9.60 -39.20
N GLY A 309 3.39 10.48 -39.54
CA GLY A 309 2.74 11.38 -38.59
C GLY A 309 1.85 10.64 -37.58
N THR A 310 1.24 9.52 -37.99
CA THR A 310 0.45 8.67 -37.07
C THR A 310 1.34 8.04 -36.02
N VAL A 311 2.48 7.45 -36.41
CA VAL A 311 3.45 6.85 -35.48
C VAL A 311 4.03 7.90 -34.53
N GLY A 312 4.43 9.06 -35.06
CA GLY A 312 4.97 10.16 -34.26
C GLY A 312 3.98 10.70 -33.25
N GLY A 313 2.75 11.02 -33.69
CA GLY A 313 1.68 11.52 -32.82
C GLY A 313 1.23 10.50 -31.77
N MET A 314 1.13 9.22 -32.15
CA MET A 314 0.80 8.16 -31.20
C MET A 314 1.91 7.94 -30.18
N TRP A 315 3.18 7.99 -30.58
CA TRP A 315 4.29 7.83 -29.64
C TRP A 315 4.37 8.99 -28.65
N ALA A 316 4.15 10.23 -29.10
CA ALA A 316 4.03 11.38 -28.22
C ALA A 316 2.88 11.19 -27.22
N ALA A 317 1.70 10.76 -27.69
CA ALA A 317 0.56 10.47 -26.82
C ALA A 317 0.79 9.30 -25.86
N VAL A 318 1.60 8.30 -26.23
CA VAL A 318 1.95 7.18 -25.33
C VAL A 318 2.93 7.64 -24.25
N ARG A 319 3.89 8.51 -24.57
CA ARG A 319 4.84 9.08 -23.60
C ARG A 319 4.17 10.00 -22.57
N GLU A 320 3.19 10.79 -22.99
CA GLU A 320 2.46 11.69 -22.08
C GLU A 320 1.49 10.94 -21.14
N ARG A 321 1.20 9.66 -21.40
CA ARG A 321 0.27 8.87 -20.57
C ARG A 321 0.97 8.28 -19.36
N LEU A 322 0.72 8.86 -18.18
CA LEU A 322 1.05 8.27 -16.88
C LEU A 322 0.38 6.89 -16.65
N ASP A 323 -0.77 6.61 -17.26
CA ASP A 323 -1.51 5.36 -17.03
C ASP A 323 -1.00 4.16 -17.84
N VAL A 324 -0.23 4.37 -18.91
CA VAL A 324 0.27 3.30 -19.79
C VAL A 324 1.57 2.68 -19.23
N SER A 325 2.21 3.34 -18.26
CA SER A 325 3.44 2.87 -17.59
C SER A 325 3.22 1.80 -16.53
N THR A 326 1.98 1.46 -16.18
CA THR A 326 1.71 0.36 -15.26
C THR A 326 1.72 -0.97 -16.00
N ASP A 327 2.92 -1.41 -16.41
CA ASP A 327 3.15 -2.86 -16.43
C ASP A 327 2.73 -3.35 -15.03
N SER A 328 1.70 -4.20 -14.98
CA SER A 328 1.29 -4.81 -13.70
C SER A 328 2.56 -5.33 -13.03
N PRO A 329 2.86 -4.89 -11.80
CA PRO A 329 4.10 -5.27 -11.14
C PRO A 329 4.25 -6.78 -11.20
N SER A 330 5.49 -7.25 -11.29
CA SER A 330 5.74 -8.69 -11.38
C SER A 330 5.02 -9.41 -10.23
N VAL A 331 4.65 -10.68 -10.43
CA VAL A 331 4.00 -11.47 -9.36
C VAL A 331 4.87 -11.47 -8.09
N ALA A 332 6.19 -11.44 -8.23
CA ALA A 332 7.13 -11.31 -7.12
C ALA A 332 7.00 -9.95 -6.40
N VAL A 333 6.93 -8.84 -7.13
CA VAL A 333 6.72 -7.49 -6.55
C VAL A 333 5.36 -7.36 -5.89
N LEU A 334 4.31 -7.93 -6.49
CA LEU A 334 2.97 -7.98 -5.89
C LEU A 334 2.95 -8.79 -4.60
N ALA A 335 3.57 -9.97 -4.60
CA ALA A 335 3.69 -10.82 -3.42
C ALA A 335 4.48 -10.12 -2.31
N ALA A 336 5.62 -9.50 -2.65
CA ALA A 336 6.44 -8.71 -1.73
C ALA A 336 5.65 -7.51 -1.17
N SER A 337 4.93 -6.78 -2.02
CA SER A 337 4.07 -5.66 -1.60
C SER A 337 2.95 -6.09 -0.66
N ALA A 338 2.31 -7.24 -0.94
CA ALA A 338 1.26 -7.79 -0.10
C ALA A 338 1.82 -8.26 1.26
N HIS A 339 2.96 -8.94 1.24
CA HIS A 339 3.65 -9.39 2.45
C HIS A 339 4.12 -8.23 3.33
N ALA A 340 4.75 -7.20 2.74
CA ALA A 340 5.15 -5.99 3.45
C ALA A 340 3.95 -5.27 4.07
N THR A 341 2.84 -5.14 3.34
CA THR A 341 1.61 -4.53 3.88
C THR A 341 1.03 -5.34 5.03
N SER A 342 0.87 -6.66 4.87
CA SER A 342 0.33 -7.51 5.94
C SER A 342 1.21 -7.48 7.19
N THR A 343 2.53 -7.43 7.04
CA THR A 343 3.47 -7.33 8.15
C THR A 343 3.37 -5.99 8.87
N ALA A 344 3.23 -4.89 8.11
CA ALA A 344 3.02 -3.57 8.67
C ALA A 344 1.74 -3.50 9.53
N ASP A 345 0.63 -4.03 9.01
CA ASP A 345 -0.66 -4.03 9.70
C ASP A 345 -0.60 -4.80 11.03
N LEU A 346 -0.01 -6.01 11.02
CA LEU A 346 0.16 -6.83 12.21
C LEU A 346 0.98 -6.13 13.31
N LEU A 347 2.09 -5.50 12.92
CA LEU A 347 2.97 -4.80 13.86
C LEU A 347 2.32 -3.51 14.39
N MET A 348 1.60 -2.78 13.54
CA MET A 348 0.85 -1.59 13.95
C MET A 348 -0.27 -1.94 14.94
N ASP A 349 -1.00 -3.03 14.72
CA ASP A 349 -2.05 -3.45 15.63
C ASP A 349 -1.50 -3.87 17.00
N ALA A 350 -0.35 -4.54 17.03
CA ALA A 350 0.35 -4.81 18.28
C ALA A 350 0.79 -3.53 19.02
N ALA A 351 1.35 -2.55 18.29
CA ALA A 351 1.75 -1.27 18.87
C ALA A 351 0.56 -0.45 19.40
N LYS A 352 -0.57 -0.45 18.68
CA LYS A 352 -1.82 0.23 19.07
C LYS A 352 -2.38 -0.27 20.40
N VAL A 353 -2.20 -1.56 20.74
CA VAL A 353 -2.62 -2.09 22.05
C VAL A 353 -1.87 -1.38 23.17
N THR A 354 -0.54 -1.27 23.05
CA THR A 354 0.32 -0.58 24.02
C THR A 354 -0.04 0.90 24.12
N LEU A 355 -0.16 1.60 22.98
CA LEU A 355 -0.56 3.01 22.94
C LEU A 355 -1.94 3.24 23.59
N SER A 356 -2.90 2.34 23.35
CA SER A 356 -4.24 2.41 23.95
C SER A 356 -4.22 2.18 25.47
N GLN A 357 -3.28 1.40 25.99
CA GLN A 357 -3.09 1.25 27.44
C GLN A 357 -2.53 2.54 28.05
N TRP A 358 -1.51 3.14 27.44
CA TRP A 358 -0.95 4.42 27.89
C TRP A 358 -2.00 5.53 27.82
N LYS A 359 -2.74 5.62 26.72
CA LYS A 359 -3.84 6.57 26.56
C LYS A 359 -4.87 6.46 27.68
N ARG A 360 -5.31 5.24 28.03
CA ARG A 360 -6.23 5.02 29.17
C ARG A 360 -5.65 5.46 30.51
N ARG A 361 -4.35 5.33 30.75
CA ARG A 361 -3.70 5.85 31.98
C ARG A 361 -3.68 7.38 32.00
N VAL A 362 -3.30 8.00 30.89
CA VAL A 362 -3.24 9.45 30.72
C VAL A 362 -4.63 10.08 30.84
N ASP A 363 -5.66 9.47 30.24
CA ASP A 363 -7.04 9.94 30.34
C ASP A 363 -7.59 9.86 31.78
N ARG A 364 -7.04 8.98 32.62
CA ARG A 364 -7.31 8.92 34.08
C ARG A 364 -6.50 9.93 34.89
N GLY A 365 -5.74 10.82 34.23
CA GLY A 365 -4.89 11.82 34.89
C GLY A 365 -3.61 11.24 35.49
N THR A 366 -3.20 10.04 35.07
CA THR A 366 -1.97 9.40 35.54
C THR A 366 -0.88 9.50 34.48
N VAL A 367 0.31 9.94 34.86
CA VAL A 367 1.49 9.96 33.99
C VAL A 367 2.01 8.52 33.83
N THR A 368 2.53 8.20 32.66
CA THR A 368 3.19 6.92 32.39
C THR A 368 4.64 7.04 32.81
N ASP A 369 5.06 6.17 33.72
CA ASP A 369 6.44 6.14 34.22
C ASP A 369 7.40 5.73 33.09
N ASP A 370 8.55 6.41 33.01
CA ASP A 370 9.59 6.16 32.00
C ASP A 370 9.05 6.18 30.55
N PHE A 371 8.14 7.13 30.28
CA PHE A 371 7.43 7.22 29.01
C PHE A 371 8.39 7.39 27.83
N GLY A 372 9.41 8.25 27.96
CA GLY A 372 10.38 8.55 26.91
C GLY A 372 11.12 7.30 26.41
N HIS A 373 11.67 6.51 27.34
CA HIS A 373 12.37 5.27 27.01
C HIS A 373 11.43 4.20 26.44
N ARG A 374 10.22 4.05 27.01
CA ARG A 374 9.23 3.08 26.54
C ARG A 374 8.72 3.42 25.14
N ALA A 375 8.43 4.68 24.87
CA ALA A 375 8.00 5.14 23.55
C ALA A 375 9.10 4.96 22.50
N HIS A 376 10.35 5.31 22.84
CA HIS A 376 11.50 5.05 21.97
C HIS A 376 11.62 3.57 21.65
N THR A 377 11.61 2.71 22.67
CA THR A 377 11.70 1.25 22.51
C THR A 377 10.54 0.69 21.69
N LEU A 378 9.32 1.20 21.85
CA LEU A 378 8.18 0.80 21.04
C LEU A 378 8.41 1.14 19.57
N ILE A 379 8.82 2.36 19.25
CA ILE A 379 9.05 2.81 17.87
C ILE A 379 10.18 1.99 17.23
N THR A 380 11.36 1.94 17.88
CA THR A 380 12.54 1.26 17.32
C THR A 380 12.31 -0.23 17.18
N SER A 381 11.78 -0.91 18.20
CA SER A 381 11.53 -2.35 18.11
C SER A 381 10.47 -2.72 17.08
N THR A 382 9.47 -1.87 16.84
CA THR A 382 8.46 -2.09 15.80
C THR A 382 9.08 -1.95 14.41
N LEU A 383 9.90 -0.92 14.18
CA LEU A 383 10.62 -0.72 12.92
C LEU A 383 11.65 -1.83 12.67
N ASP A 384 12.41 -2.24 13.67
CA ASP A 384 13.38 -3.33 13.56
C ASP A 384 12.72 -4.69 13.30
N GLN A 385 11.52 -4.93 13.85
CA GLN A 385 10.74 -6.13 13.54
C GLN A 385 10.22 -6.09 12.11
N TYR A 386 9.70 -4.95 11.67
CA TYR A 386 9.27 -4.76 10.29
C TYR A 386 10.42 -4.98 9.32
N ASP A 387 11.59 -4.39 9.61
CA ASP A 387 12.77 -4.47 8.76
C ASP A 387 13.29 -5.91 8.63
N ARG A 388 13.30 -6.67 9.74
CA ARG A 388 13.67 -8.10 9.76
C ARG A 388 12.68 -8.97 9.01
N ASN A 389 11.38 -8.78 9.22
CA ASN A 389 10.34 -9.61 8.62
C ASN A 389 10.24 -9.37 7.10
N THR A 390 10.50 -8.15 6.63
CA THR A 390 10.42 -7.78 5.20
C THR A 390 11.77 -7.79 4.49
N GLN A 391 12.82 -8.33 5.09
CA GLN A 391 14.17 -8.33 4.49
C GLN A 391 14.22 -9.07 3.14
N MET A 392 13.40 -10.11 2.99
CA MET A 392 13.31 -10.92 1.75
C MET A 392 12.62 -10.19 0.59
N ASP A 393 11.86 -9.13 0.89
CA ASP A 393 11.10 -8.35 -0.09
C ASP A 393 11.98 -7.32 -0.85
N GLY A 394 13.27 -7.26 -0.52
CA GLY A 394 14.25 -6.36 -1.14
C GLY A 394 14.00 -4.87 -0.83
N LEU A 395 14.71 -3.99 -1.54
CA LEU A 395 14.53 -2.53 -1.46
C LEU A 395 13.31 -2.05 -2.28
N SER A 396 12.19 -2.77 -2.21
CA SER A 396 10.99 -2.33 -2.91
C SER A 396 10.54 -0.96 -2.39
N SER A 397 10.16 -0.06 -3.30
CA SER A 397 9.64 1.27 -2.96
C SER A 397 8.43 1.18 -2.01
N MET A 398 7.64 0.12 -2.13
CA MET A 398 6.52 -0.16 -1.23
C MET A 398 6.98 -0.49 0.19
N ARG A 399 8.02 -1.32 0.36
CA ARG A 399 8.57 -1.64 1.69
C ARG A 399 9.00 -0.37 2.43
N GLN A 400 9.71 0.52 1.74
CA GLN A 400 10.15 1.80 2.30
C GLN A 400 8.96 2.70 2.64
N ARG A 401 8.00 2.85 1.72
CA ARG A 401 6.78 3.64 1.96
C ARG A 401 6.01 3.17 3.20
N ARG A 402 5.82 1.86 3.36
CA ARG A 402 5.15 1.27 4.53
C ARG A 402 5.94 1.46 5.81
N ARG A 403 7.27 1.36 5.75
CA ARG A 403 8.15 1.66 6.89
C ARG A 403 7.98 3.10 7.39
N ASP A 404 7.95 4.06 6.46
CA ASP A 404 7.78 5.47 6.77
C ASP A 404 6.38 5.78 7.31
N GLU A 405 5.35 5.08 6.81
CA GLU A 405 3.98 5.15 7.32
C GLU A 405 3.85 4.65 8.78
N ILE A 406 4.47 3.51 9.11
CA ILE A 406 4.55 2.99 10.48
C ILE A 406 5.19 4.05 11.38
N ARG A 407 6.36 4.56 10.98
CA ARG A 407 7.10 5.56 11.74
C ARG A 407 6.27 6.81 12.00
N SER A 408 5.72 7.40 10.95
CA SER A 408 4.94 8.63 11.03
C SER A 408 3.71 8.47 11.93
N THR A 409 3.00 7.34 11.82
CA THR A 409 1.81 7.07 12.63
C THR A 409 2.16 6.90 14.11
N LEU A 410 3.20 6.11 14.44
CA LEU A 410 3.62 5.91 15.83
C LEU A 410 4.14 7.21 16.46
N GLU A 411 4.95 7.99 15.73
CA GLU A 411 5.44 9.28 16.20
C GLU A 411 4.29 10.27 16.45
N ALA A 412 3.25 10.27 15.61
CA ALA A 412 2.05 11.10 15.80
C ALA A 412 1.30 10.73 17.09
N ASP A 413 1.03 9.44 17.32
CA ASP A 413 0.32 8.96 18.53
C ASP A 413 1.14 9.20 19.80
N VAL A 414 2.46 8.99 19.76
CA VAL A 414 3.38 9.27 20.86
C VAL A 414 3.41 10.76 21.18
N ARG A 415 3.39 11.64 20.16
CA ARG A 415 3.37 13.09 20.33
C ARG A 415 2.07 13.58 21.00
N ASP A 416 0.91 13.01 20.67
CA ASP A 416 -0.36 13.31 21.35
C ASP A 416 -0.27 12.92 22.84
N LEU A 417 0.21 11.71 23.15
CA LEU A 417 0.38 11.25 24.53
C LEU A 417 1.40 12.08 25.32
N PHE A 418 2.50 12.49 24.68
CA PHE A 418 3.50 13.38 25.26
C PHE A 418 2.88 14.71 25.69
N ASN A 419 2.15 15.38 24.79
CA ASN A 419 1.54 16.68 25.06
C ASN A 419 0.51 16.60 26.20
N ARG A 420 -0.29 15.53 26.24
CA ARG A 420 -1.25 15.29 27.33
C ARG A 420 -0.55 15.09 28.66
N GLN A 421 0.52 14.29 28.71
CA GLN A 421 1.28 14.04 29.93
C GLN A 421 1.99 15.29 30.42
N LEU A 422 2.54 16.10 29.51
CA LEU A 422 3.14 17.39 29.85
C LEU A 422 2.13 18.34 30.50
N ALA A 423 0.91 18.41 29.95
CA ALA A 423 -0.18 19.17 30.56
C ALA A 423 -0.60 18.63 31.94
N LEU A 424 -0.59 17.31 32.15
CA LEU A 424 -0.83 16.70 33.46
C LEU A 424 0.26 17.05 34.47
N LEU A 425 1.53 17.03 34.07
CA LEU A 425 2.65 17.44 34.91
C LEU A 425 2.51 18.90 35.34
N GLN A 426 2.18 19.82 34.43
CA GLN A 426 1.94 21.22 34.78
C GLN A 426 0.83 21.39 35.83
N ARG A 427 -0.29 20.65 35.68
CA ARG A 427 -1.39 20.67 36.66
C ARG A 427 -0.95 20.10 38.01
N ARG A 428 -0.17 19.01 38.00
CA ARG A 428 0.37 18.39 39.22
C ARG A 428 1.34 19.32 39.95
N SER A 429 2.22 20.02 39.23
CA SER A 429 3.15 21.01 39.80
C SER A 429 2.43 22.19 40.45
N LEU A 430 1.36 22.71 39.84
CA LEU A 430 0.53 23.75 40.45
C LEU A 430 -0.15 23.27 41.75
N LYS A 431 -0.66 22.03 41.75
CA LYS A 431 -1.26 21.42 42.93
C LYS A 431 -0.24 21.23 44.05
N ASP A 432 0.95 20.71 43.73
CA ASP A 432 2.05 20.51 44.70
C ASP A 432 2.53 21.84 45.29
N LEU A 433 2.69 22.89 44.47
CA LEU A 433 3.01 24.23 44.97
C LEU A 433 1.94 24.70 45.97
N ARG A 434 0.66 24.57 45.62
CA ARG A 434 -0.44 24.97 46.50
C ARG A 434 -0.39 24.22 47.83
N GLU A 435 -0.17 22.91 47.83
CA GLU A 435 -0.04 22.12 49.05
C GLU A 435 1.15 22.56 49.91
N LYS A 436 2.31 22.83 49.28
CA LYS A 436 3.50 23.35 49.96
C LYS A 436 3.28 24.75 50.56
N LEU A 437 2.59 25.64 49.85
CA LEU A 437 2.25 26.98 50.35
C LEU A 437 1.24 26.93 51.50
N VAL A 438 0.25 26.02 51.44
CA VAL A 438 -0.68 25.79 52.56
C VAL A 438 0.09 25.24 53.78
N ALA A 439 1.04 24.32 53.59
CA ALA A 439 1.87 23.81 54.67
C ALA A 439 2.69 24.94 55.33
N ALA A 440 3.31 25.80 54.52
CA ALA A 440 4.13 26.95 54.92
C ALA A 440 3.36 28.14 55.52
N LEU A 441 2.02 28.10 55.54
CA LEU A 441 1.18 29.22 55.96
C LEU A 441 1.32 29.54 57.46
N THR A 442 1.67 30.77 57.81
CA THR A 442 1.67 31.21 59.21
C THR A 442 0.25 31.40 59.75
N PRO A 443 0.02 31.40 61.08
CA PRO A 443 -1.29 31.70 61.67
C PRO A 443 -1.86 33.06 61.27
N GLN A 444 -0.98 34.02 60.96
CA GLN A 444 -1.34 35.35 60.48
C GLN A 444 -1.77 35.35 59.00
N GLY A 445 -1.71 34.21 58.32
CA GLY A 445 -2.13 34.05 56.93
C GLY A 445 -1.08 34.50 55.89
N SER A 446 0.16 34.77 56.31
CA SER A 446 1.28 35.05 55.40
C SER A 446 2.18 33.83 55.24
N VAL A 447 2.89 33.75 54.11
CA VAL A 447 3.96 32.77 53.88
C VAL A 447 5.28 33.53 53.91
N GLU A 448 6.30 32.99 54.57
CA GLU A 448 7.63 33.60 54.58
C GLU A 448 8.26 33.54 53.18
N ALA A 449 8.88 34.63 52.72
CA ALA A 449 9.46 34.72 51.38
C ALA A 449 10.50 33.61 51.10
N ASN A 450 11.27 33.20 52.11
CA ASN A 450 12.22 32.10 51.97
C ASN A 450 11.53 30.74 51.75
N GLN A 451 10.40 30.51 52.41
CA GLN A 451 9.63 29.26 52.26
C GLN A 451 8.91 29.22 50.90
N GLU A 452 8.39 30.36 50.44
CA GLU A 452 7.83 30.51 49.09
C GLU A 452 8.88 30.23 48.00
N ALA A 453 10.06 30.86 48.09
CA ALA A 453 11.14 30.65 47.14
C ALA A 453 11.65 29.20 47.16
N ALA A 454 11.72 28.57 48.33
CA ALA A 454 12.09 27.16 48.46
C ALA A 454 11.04 26.24 47.82
N ALA A 455 9.75 26.49 48.04
CA ALA A 455 8.67 25.73 47.44
C ALA A 455 8.68 25.83 45.91
N LEU A 456 8.88 27.03 45.36
CA LEU A 456 8.98 27.25 43.92
C LEU A 456 10.15 26.46 43.30
N ARG A 457 11.35 26.54 43.89
CA ARG A 457 12.53 25.79 43.41
C ARG A 457 12.33 24.29 43.45
N GLN A 458 11.71 23.78 44.52
CA GLN A 458 11.45 22.35 44.65
C GLN A 458 10.45 21.86 43.60
N VAL A 459 9.38 22.62 43.35
CA VAL A 459 8.38 22.29 42.31
C VAL A 459 9.00 22.36 40.91
N GLU A 460 9.84 23.37 40.64
CA GLU A 460 10.59 23.49 39.38
C GLU A 460 11.50 22.29 39.17
N PHE A 461 12.28 21.90 40.18
CA PHE A 461 13.17 20.74 40.11
C PHE A 461 12.40 19.44 39.82
N THR A 462 11.30 19.18 40.55
CA THR A 462 10.48 17.99 40.32
C THR A 462 9.83 17.99 38.94
N PHE A 463 9.45 19.16 38.42
CA PHE A 463 8.95 19.29 37.05
C PHE A 463 10.03 19.00 36.01
N ASP A 464 11.25 19.52 36.20
CA ASP A 464 12.39 19.25 35.31
C ASP A 464 12.73 17.77 35.24
N GLU A 465 12.83 17.11 36.40
CA GLU A 465 13.06 15.67 36.50
C GLU A 465 11.96 14.89 35.77
N SER A 466 10.68 15.14 36.13
CA SER A 466 9.55 14.41 35.55
C SER A 466 9.33 14.69 34.05
N SER A 467 9.66 15.89 33.57
CA SER A 467 9.52 16.24 32.16
C SER A 467 10.67 15.68 31.32
N SER A 468 11.86 15.52 31.89
CA SER A 468 12.98 14.84 31.24
C SER A 468 12.68 13.37 30.93
N ASP A 469 11.93 12.69 31.81
CA ASP A 469 11.45 11.31 31.61
C ASP A 469 10.42 11.17 30.47
N LEU A 470 9.81 12.28 30.03
CA LEU A 470 8.89 12.27 28.88
C LEU A 470 9.63 12.36 27.54
N LEU A 471 10.92 12.70 27.52
CA LEU A 471 11.65 12.94 26.29
C LEU A 471 11.92 11.64 25.53
N VAL A 472 11.41 11.56 24.30
CA VAL A 472 11.63 10.41 23.42
C VAL A 472 12.88 10.63 22.58
N SER A 473 13.91 9.80 22.75
CA SER A 473 15.24 10.02 22.13
C SER A 473 15.20 10.18 20.61
N CYS A 474 14.36 9.40 19.90
CA CYS A 474 14.24 9.47 18.44
C CYS A 474 13.44 10.67 17.93
N MET A 475 12.86 11.47 18.83
CA MET A 475 12.08 12.68 18.54
C MET A 475 12.57 13.89 19.36
N ALA A 476 13.78 13.80 19.95
CA ALA A 476 14.24 14.75 20.95
C ALA A 476 14.31 16.19 20.43
N ASP A 477 14.70 16.38 19.18
CA ASP A 477 14.83 17.70 18.56
C ASP A 477 13.48 18.39 18.36
N GLU A 478 12.41 17.61 18.15
CA GLU A 478 11.06 18.12 18.00
C GLU A 478 10.37 18.39 19.35
N LEU A 479 10.63 17.55 20.36
CA LEU A 479 9.91 17.59 21.64
C LEU A 479 10.54 18.53 22.67
N LYS A 480 11.86 18.75 22.64
CA LYS A 480 12.55 19.66 23.57
C LYS A 480 11.96 21.08 23.59
N PRO A 481 11.70 21.74 22.44
CA PRO A 481 11.12 23.08 22.43
C PRO A 481 9.77 23.15 23.15
N ALA A 482 8.94 22.10 23.04
CA ALA A 482 7.66 22.03 23.73
C ALA A 482 7.80 21.91 25.25
N ILE A 483 8.81 21.18 25.74
CA ILE A 483 9.14 21.13 27.18
C ILE A 483 9.59 22.51 27.66
N ASP A 484 10.49 23.16 26.93
CA ASP A 484 11.04 24.47 27.31
C ASP A 484 9.94 25.55 27.38
N GLU A 485 9.03 25.57 26.39
CA GLU A 485 7.88 26.46 26.37
C GLU A 485 6.90 26.16 27.51
N ALA A 486 6.62 24.88 27.75
CA ALA A 486 5.75 24.44 28.84
C ALA A 486 6.35 24.78 30.21
N LYS A 487 7.66 24.65 30.39
CA LYS A 487 8.39 25.03 31.60
C LYS A 487 8.28 26.52 31.85
N LYS A 488 8.58 27.34 30.84
CA LYS A 488 8.49 28.80 30.92
C LYS A 488 7.08 29.23 31.34
N THR A 489 6.07 28.73 30.63
CA THR A 489 4.65 29.03 30.91
C THR A 489 4.22 28.58 32.30
N LEU A 490 4.70 27.43 32.77
CA LEU A 490 4.44 26.93 34.12
C LEU A 490 5.06 27.84 35.17
N MET A 491 6.33 28.23 35.02
CA MET A 491 7.03 29.07 35.99
C MET A 491 6.39 30.45 36.13
N ASP A 492 5.93 31.05 35.03
CA ASP A 492 5.18 32.31 35.07
C ASP A 492 3.86 32.15 35.83
N ARG A 493 3.14 31.04 35.61
CA ARG A 493 1.90 30.72 36.36
C ARG A 493 2.16 30.45 37.84
N LEU A 494 3.21 29.71 38.19
CA LEU A 494 3.57 29.39 39.56
C LEU A 494 3.92 30.66 40.35
N ARG A 495 4.73 31.56 39.77
CA ARG A 495 5.08 32.86 40.37
C ARG A 495 3.85 33.76 40.54
N ALA A 496 3.00 33.85 39.51
CA ALA A 496 1.78 34.63 39.58
C ALA A 496 0.79 34.09 40.63
N TYR A 497 0.72 32.76 40.79
CA TYR A 497 -0.10 32.12 41.82
C TYR A 497 0.46 32.36 43.22
N ALA A 498 1.77 32.15 43.42
CA ALA A 498 2.43 32.34 44.71
C ALA A 498 2.25 33.78 45.23
N GLY A 499 2.44 34.79 44.38
CA GLY A 499 2.23 36.19 44.75
C GLY A 499 0.78 36.55 45.14
N LYS A 500 -0.21 35.82 44.61
CA LYS A 500 -1.64 36.01 44.93
C LYS A 500 -2.14 35.08 46.05
N PHE A 501 -1.33 34.12 46.47
CA PHE A 501 -1.74 33.08 47.41
C PHE A 501 -2.18 33.64 48.78
N PRO A 502 -1.51 34.63 49.40
CA PRO A 502 -1.93 35.18 50.71
C PRO A 502 -3.34 35.80 50.67
N GLU A 503 -3.76 36.32 49.52
CA GLU A 503 -5.08 36.94 49.35
C GLU A 503 -6.18 35.91 49.05
N SER A 504 -5.80 34.68 48.71
CA SER A 504 -6.72 33.62 48.31
C SER A 504 -7.66 33.21 49.46
N ASN A 505 -8.88 32.80 49.10
CA ASN A 505 -9.85 32.28 50.08
C ASN A 505 -9.31 31.06 50.83
N GLU A 506 -8.47 30.26 50.16
CA GLU A 506 -7.89 29.05 50.73
C GLU A 506 -6.89 29.38 51.84
N ALA A 507 -6.01 30.36 51.61
CA ALA A 507 -5.11 30.86 52.64
C ALA A 507 -5.90 31.45 53.82
N LYS A 508 -6.95 32.24 53.56
CA LYS A 508 -7.79 32.83 54.62
C LYS A 508 -8.50 31.77 55.47
N VAL A 509 -9.06 30.74 54.83
CA VAL A 509 -9.74 29.64 55.54
C VAL A 509 -8.74 28.85 56.38
N GLN A 510 -7.59 28.47 55.81
CA GLN A 510 -6.55 27.73 56.53
C GLN A 510 -5.94 28.53 57.68
N ALA A 511 -5.71 29.83 57.50
CA ALA A 511 -5.25 30.72 58.57
C ALA A 511 -6.27 30.81 59.71
N ARG A 512 -7.57 30.93 59.38
CA ARG A 512 -8.64 30.94 60.37
C ARG A 512 -8.70 29.63 61.16
N LEU A 513 -8.60 28.48 60.48
CA LEU A 513 -8.57 27.16 61.13
C LEU A 513 -7.38 27.03 62.08
N ARG A 514 -6.17 27.46 61.65
CA ARG A 514 -4.97 27.43 62.50
C ARG A 514 -5.06 28.39 63.69
N MET A 515 -5.69 29.56 63.52
CA MET A 515 -5.96 30.47 64.64
C MET A 515 -6.96 29.88 65.62
N GLU A 516 -8.03 29.26 65.14
CA GLU A 516 -9.04 28.60 65.97
C GLU A 516 -8.44 27.45 66.78
N GLU A 517 -7.59 26.62 66.17
CA GLU A 517 -6.84 25.56 66.85
C GLU A 517 -5.94 26.11 67.97
N ARG A 518 -5.29 27.27 67.77
CA ARG A 518 -4.46 27.92 68.80
C ARG A 518 -5.28 28.56 69.93
N MET A 519 -6.51 28.98 69.66
CA MET A 519 -7.40 29.61 70.64
C MET A 519 -8.13 28.57 71.52
N ARG A 520 -8.28 27.34 71.03
CA ARG A 520 -8.98 26.25 71.72
C ARG A 520 -8.41 25.90 73.12
N PRO A 521 -7.08 25.85 73.35
CA PRO A 521 -6.51 25.61 74.67
C PRO A 521 -6.73 26.77 75.66
N GLN A 522 -6.69 28.02 75.19
CA GLN A 522 -6.93 29.19 76.05
C GLN A 522 -8.39 29.29 76.51
N GLN A 523 -9.35 28.97 75.64
CA GLN A 523 -10.76 28.91 76.05
C GLN A 523 -11.05 27.76 77.02
N GLN A 524 -10.37 26.61 76.88
CA GLN A 524 -10.52 25.50 77.84
C GLN A 524 -9.96 25.85 79.22
N GLN A 525 -8.86 26.60 79.31
CA GLN A 525 -8.33 27.07 80.60
C GLN A 525 -9.24 28.11 81.26
N GLN A 526 -9.91 28.98 80.50
CA GLN A 526 -10.88 29.94 81.07
C GLN A 526 -12.18 29.27 81.54
N ARG A 527 -12.62 28.18 80.87
CA ARG A 527 -13.81 27.42 81.29
C ARG A 527 -13.59 26.55 82.54
N ALA A 528 -12.36 26.28 82.93
CA ALA A 528 -12.05 25.56 84.17
C ALA A 528 -12.22 26.42 85.45
N GLY A 529 -12.32 27.76 85.33
CA GLY A 529 -12.51 28.68 86.46
C GLY A 529 -13.94 29.23 86.64
N GLY A 530 -14.86 28.97 85.69
CA GLY A 530 -16.22 29.49 85.71
C GLY A 530 -17.22 28.51 86.34
N LYS A 531 -17.90 28.95 87.41
CA LYS A 531 -19.00 28.23 88.07
C LYS A 531 -19.94 27.59 87.05
N LYS A 532 -20.09 26.27 87.12
CA LYS A 532 -21.03 25.48 86.30
C LYS A 532 -22.42 26.11 86.37
N ALA A 533 -22.84 26.76 85.28
CA ALA A 533 -24.23 27.14 85.09
C ALA A 533 -25.07 25.85 85.08
N LYS A 534 -26.12 25.81 85.91
CA LYS A 534 -27.11 24.73 85.93
C LYS A 534 -27.60 24.51 84.49
N ARG A 535 -27.25 23.36 83.91
CA ARG A 535 -27.85 22.87 82.67
C ARG A 535 -29.33 22.65 82.94
N GLU A 536 -30.18 23.37 82.21
CA GLU A 536 -31.58 23.00 82.09
C GLU A 536 -31.64 21.63 81.40
N ARG A 537 -32.35 20.70 82.02
CA ARG A 537 -32.57 19.36 81.49
C ARG A 537 -33.47 19.49 80.26
N ALA A 538 -32.90 19.28 79.08
CA ALA A 538 -33.63 19.31 77.82
C ALA A 538 -33.74 17.88 77.27
N PHE A 539 -34.96 17.49 76.90
CA PHE A 539 -35.24 16.26 76.17
C PHE A 539 -35.42 16.62 74.69
N GLY A 540 -34.48 16.19 73.85
CA GLY A 540 -34.53 16.42 72.40
C GLY A 540 -34.67 15.10 71.65
N MET A 541 -35.78 14.92 70.93
CA MET A 541 -35.95 13.80 69.99
C MET A 541 -35.75 14.31 68.56
N ARG A 542 -34.86 13.66 67.78
CA ARG A 542 -34.67 13.91 66.35
C ARG A 542 -34.87 12.63 65.54
N LEU A 543 -35.62 12.72 64.46
CA LEU A 543 -35.78 11.67 63.47
C LEU A 543 -34.74 11.87 62.36
N ALA A 544 -33.88 10.88 62.14
CA ALA A 544 -32.83 10.89 61.14
C ALA A 544 -33.11 9.84 60.05
N LEU A 545 -33.00 10.20 58.78
CA LEU A 545 -33.02 9.24 57.66
C LEU A 545 -31.63 9.18 57.02
N ALA A 546 -30.94 8.05 57.17
CA ALA A 546 -29.68 7.82 56.48
C ALA A 546 -29.91 7.00 55.20
N SER A 547 -29.42 7.50 54.07
CA SER A 547 -29.41 6.82 52.78
C SER A 547 -27.98 6.66 52.28
N MET A 548 -27.66 5.52 51.67
CA MET A 548 -26.35 5.25 51.07
C MET A 548 -26.53 4.62 49.71
N VAL A 549 -25.95 5.24 48.68
CA VAL A 549 -25.86 4.69 47.31
C VAL A 549 -24.47 4.11 47.12
N ARG A 550 -24.39 2.82 46.79
CA ARG A 550 -23.13 2.11 46.54
C ARG A 550 -23.06 1.68 45.07
N GLN A 551 -22.15 2.28 44.30
CA GLN A 551 -21.85 1.83 42.95
C GLN A 551 -20.85 0.66 42.96
N ASP A 552 -20.92 -0.14 41.90
CA ASP A 552 -19.99 -1.24 41.64
C ASP A 552 -18.58 -0.69 41.39
N GLY A 553 -17.61 -1.22 42.14
CA GLY A 553 -16.22 -0.79 42.10
C GLY A 553 -15.41 -1.13 43.35
N ASN A 554 -14.09 -1.06 43.20
CA ASN A 554 -13.08 -1.25 44.24
C ASN A 554 -12.46 0.09 44.69
N GLY A 555 -13.17 1.20 44.47
CA GLY A 555 -12.68 2.54 44.77
C GLY A 555 -12.89 2.92 46.23
N ASN A 556 -12.11 3.88 46.73
CA ASN A 556 -12.27 4.48 48.05
C ASN A 556 -12.95 5.87 47.99
N LEU A 557 -13.70 6.15 46.92
CA LEU A 557 -14.44 7.40 46.82
C LEU A 557 -15.70 7.31 47.67
N GLN A 558 -15.73 8.07 48.76
CA GLN A 558 -16.88 8.19 49.65
C GLN A 558 -17.25 9.67 49.80
N GLY A 559 -18.54 9.99 49.75
CA GLY A 559 -19.05 11.34 49.94
C GLY A 559 -20.36 11.32 50.72
N PHE A 560 -20.60 12.37 51.50
CA PHE A 560 -21.82 12.51 52.29
C PHE A 560 -22.36 13.93 52.16
N ALA A 561 -23.67 14.06 52.04
CA ALA A 561 -24.40 15.30 52.17
C ALA A 561 -25.41 15.15 53.31
N SER A 562 -25.43 16.11 54.22
CA SER A 562 -26.39 16.13 55.33
C SER A 562 -27.29 17.36 55.21
N TYR A 563 -28.57 17.16 55.49
CA TYR A 563 -29.57 18.22 55.58
C TYR A 563 -30.28 18.12 56.93
N ASP A 564 -30.18 19.18 57.72
CA ASP A 564 -30.80 19.29 59.04
C ASP A 564 -31.92 20.33 59.00
N ALA A 565 -33.15 19.91 59.30
CA ALA A 565 -34.35 20.74 59.34
C ALA A 565 -35.14 20.48 60.62
N GLY A 566 -34.74 21.15 61.71
CA GLY A 566 -35.40 21.07 63.01
C GLY A 566 -35.30 19.66 63.62
N PRO A 567 -36.43 18.98 63.92
CA PRO A 567 -36.42 17.63 64.46
C PRO A 567 -36.09 16.56 63.40
N PHE A 568 -35.93 16.93 62.12
CA PHE A 568 -35.60 16.01 61.05
C PHE A 568 -34.16 16.21 60.57
N SER A 569 -33.42 15.11 60.42
CA SER A 569 -32.15 15.10 59.70
C SER A 569 -32.15 14.06 58.59
N MET A 570 -31.52 14.38 57.47
CA MET A 570 -31.33 13.46 56.36
C MET A 570 -29.86 13.41 55.99
N ILE A 571 -29.30 12.21 55.89
CA ILE A 571 -27.93 11.99 55.45
C ILE A 571 -27.99 11.17 54.16
N MET A 572 -27.36 11.65 53.10
CA MET A 572 -27.22 10.95 51.84
C MET A 572 -25.75 10.71 51.55
N GLY A 573 -25.36 9.44 51.49
CA GLY A 573 -24.01 9.01 51.21
C GLY A 573 -23.88 8.37 49.83
N TYR A 574 -22.69 8.49 49.26
CA TYR A 574 -22.26 7.83 48.03
C TYR A 574 -20.95 7.10 48.31
N ALA A 575 -20.82 5.85 47.85
CA ALA A 575 -19.56 5.12 47.85
C ALA A 575 -19.40 4.27 46.58
N ASN A 576 -18.15 4.06 46.17
CA ASN A 576 -17.79 3.22 45.04
C ASN A 576 -16.95 2.00 45.48
N ASP A 577 -17.40 1.32 46.54
CA ASP A 577 -16.68 0.27 47.24
C ASP A 577 -17.43 -1.08 47.26
N ARG A 578 -18.48 -1.23 46.46
CA ARG A 578 -19.43 -2.36 46.54
C ARG A 578 -18.81 -3.72 46.25
N ASP A 579 -17.70 -3.75 45.53
CA ASP A 579 -16.98 -4.98 45.18
C ASP A 579 -15.75 -5.24 46.06
N THR A 580 -15.48 -4.38 47.05
CA THR A 580 -14.35 -4.58 47.96
C THR A 580 -14.59 -5.78 48.88
N PRO A 581 -13.57 -6.62 49.14
CA PRO A 581 -13.71 -7.78 50.02
C PRO A 581 -14.08 -7.41 51.46
N GLU A 582 -13.76 -6.19 51.89
CA GLU A 582 -14.17 -5.64 53.19
C GLU A 582 -15.67 -5.28 53.25
N ALA A 583 -16.27 -4.86 52.13
CA ALA A 583 -17.69 -4.52 52.07
C ALA A 583 -18.59 -5.76 51.88
N MET A 584 -18.04 -6.87 51.39
CA MET A 584 -18.74 -8.13 51.19
C MET A 584 -18.76 -8.94 52.50
N GLN A 585 -19.72 -8.65 53.38
CA GLN A 585 -19.94 -9.50 54.57
C GLN A 585 -20.51 -10.85 54.12
N ASN A 586 -19.79 -11.94 54.43
CA ASN A 586 -20.15 -13.32 54.07
C ASN A 586 -20.24 -13.58 52.54
N GLY A 587 -19.52 -12.82 51.72
CA GLY A 587 -19.52 -12.99 50.26
C GLY A 587 -20.75 -12.45 49.54
N GLU A 588 -21.71 -11.86 50.26
CA GLU A 588 -22.84 -11.17 49.65
C GLU A 588 -22.50 -9.70 49.39
N LYS A 589 -22.82 -9.22 48.18
CA LYS A 589 -22.62 -7.82 47.83
C LYS A 589 -23.62 -6.95 48.59
N PRO A 590 -23.19 -5.82 49.19
CA PRO A 590 -24.11 -4.91 49.85
C PRO A 590 -25.14 -4.36 48.84
N PRO A 591 -26.36 -4.01 49.30
CA PRO A 591 -27.41 -3.49 48.42
C PRO A 591 -26.97 -2.16 47.79
N PHE A 592 -27.40 -1.94 46.54
CA PHE A 592 -27.12 -0.69 45.80
C PHE A 592 -27.62 0.55 46.56
N LEU A 593 -28.79 0.44 47.19
CA LEU A 593 -29.38 1.49 48.02
C LEU A 593 -29.69 0.93 49.40
N ARG A 594 -29.17 1.58 50.45
CA ARG A 594 -29.53 1.30 51.84
C ARG A 594 -30.24 2.51 52.42
N LEU A 595 -31.45 2.30 52.94
CA LEU A 595 -32.21 3.30 53.69
C LEU A 595 -32.31 2.83 55.14
N GLN A 596 -31.88 3.65 56.09
CA GLN A 596 -31.89 3.35 57.51
C GLN A 596 -32.49 4.52 58.29
N PRO A 597 -33.73 4.39 58.80
CA PRO A 597 -34.25 5.34 59.77
C PRO A 597 -33.51 5.19 61.11
N LYS A 598 -33.21 6.32 61.75
CA LYS A 598 -32.57 6.43 63.04
C LYS A 598 -33.35 7.42 63.90
N ILE A 599 -33.45 7.16 65.19
CA ILE A 599 -34.04 8.10 66.15
C ILE A 599 -32.93 8.47 67.12
N HIS A 600 -32.60 9.75 67.19
CA HIS A 600 -31.66 10.29 68.16
C HIS A 600 -32.45 10.86 69.33
N LEU A 601 -32.17 10.33 70.53
CA LEU A 601 -32.72 10.82 71.79
C LEU A 601 -31.57 11.45 72.56
N ASP A 602 -31.50 12.78 72.56
CA ASP A 602 -30.60 13.52 73.44
C ASP A 602 -31.33 13.76 74.77
N ILE A 603 -30.83 13.08 75.80
CA ILE A 603 -31.29 13.24 77.18
C ILE A 603 -30.15 13.92 77.94
N ASP A 604 -30.21 15.24 78.08
CA ASP A 604 -29.27 15.99 78.94
C ASP A 604 -29.79 15.87 80.40
N LEU A 605 -29.18 14.96 81.18
CA LEU A 605 -29.54 14.61 82.57
C LEU A 605 -29.02 15.61 83.62
#